data_AF-A0A530L9N2-F1
#
_entry.id   AF-A0A530L9N2-F1
#
_cell.length_a   1.000
_cell.length_b   1.000
_cell.length_c   1.000
_cell.angle_alpha   90.00
_cell.angle_beta   90.00
_cell.angle_gamma   90.00
#
_symmetry.space_group_name_H-M   'P 1'
#
loop_
_entity.id
_entity.type
_entity.pdbx_description
1 polymer ?
#
loop_
_entity_poly.entity_id
_entity_poly.type
_entity_poly.pdbx_seq_one_letter_code
_entity_poly.pdbx_strand_id
1 'polypeptide(L)'
;DVAATIGKAAALEEALSPFAARPVSYERLPFSHPLYILFSSGTTGVPKCIVHSAGGTLIQHVKEERLHAGLLDGDRFFYFTTCGWMMWNWLVSGLASGATLLLYDGSPFYPDGNA
;
A
#
# COMPACT_ATOMS: atom_id res chain seq x y z
N ASP A 1 7.43 25.89 -0.73
CA ASP A 1 7.52 24.55 -0.13
C ASP A 1 6.48 24.48 0.98
N VAL A 2 5.50 23.58 0.87
CA VAL A 2 4.42 23.43 1.85
C VAL A 2 4.97 22.89 3.18
N ALA A 3 5.99 22.02 3.14
CA ALA A 3 6.59 21.46 4.35
C ALA A 3 7.19 22.56 5.23
N ALA A 4 7.85 23.54 4.63
CA ALA A 4 8.42 24.70 5.33
C ALA A 4 7.38 25.55 6.10
N THR A 5 6.08 25.39 5.83
CA THR A 5 5.00 26.11 6.53
C THR A 5 4.48 25.39 7.78
N ILE A 6 4.92 24.15 8.03
CA ILE A 6 4.46 23.30 9.14
C ILE A 6 5.64 23.11 10.10
N GLY A 7 5.54 23.60 11.33
CA GLY A 7 6.69 23.72 12.25
C GLY A 7 7.41 22.43 12.67
N LYS A 8 6.93 21.25 12.26
CA LYS A 8 7.60 19.95 12.47
C LYS A 8 7.71 19.11 11.19
N ALA A 9 7.38 19.68 10.03
CA ALA A 9 7.56 18.99 8.77
C ALA A 9 8.95 19.25 8.21
N ALA A 10 9.47 18.28 7.47
CA ALA A 10 10.67 18.41 6.65
C ALA A 10 10.28 18.05 5.21
N ALA A 11 10.92 18.69 4.23
CA ALA A 11 10.79 18.28 2.84
C ALA A 11 11.33 16.84 2.68
N LEU A 12 10.81 16.08 1.71
CA LEU A 12 11.26 14.71 1.47
C LEU A 12 12.76 14.68 1.16
N GLU A 13 13.24 15.63 0.37
CA GLU A 13 14.64 15.77 0.00
C GLU A 13 15.53 16.03 1.23
N GLU A 14 15.08 16.88 2.15
CA GLU A 14 15.78 17.15 3.41
C GLU A 14 15.82 15.89 4.28
N ALA A 15 14.67 15.21 4.42
CA ALA A 15 14.57 13.97 5.18
C ALA A 15 15.46 12.86 4.61
N LEU A 16 15.66 12.83 3.29
CA LEU A 16 16.52 11.86 2.61
C LEU A 16 18.00 12.27 2.59
N SER A 17 18.33 13.55 2.79
CA SER A 17 19.70 14.07 2.68
C SER A 17 20.78 13.36 3.53
N PRO A 18 20.49 12.81 4.73
CA PRO A 18 21.49 12.05 5.48
C PRO A 18 21.78 10.65 4.91
N PHE A 19 20.97 10.17 3.96
CA PHE A 19 21.01 8.81 3.46
C PHE A 19 21.59 8.76 2.05
N ALA A 20 22.71 8.05 1.88
CA ALA A 20 23.22 7.70 0.56
C ALA A 20 22.45 6.50 -0.01
N ALA A 21 22.12 6.56 -1.30
CA ALA A 21 21.52 5.44 -2.03
C ALA A 21 22.43 4.20 -1.99
N ARG A 22 21.84 3.03 -1.74
CA ARG A 22 22.54 1.75 -1.67
C ARG A 22 21.70 0.68 -2.39
N PRO A 23 22.33 -0.41 -2.87
CA PRO A 23 21.58 -1.56 -3.36
C PRO A 23 20.61 -2.08 -2.31
N VAL A 24 19.40 -2.46 -2.74
CA VAL A 24 18.40 -3.07 -1.85
C VAL A 24 18.80 -4.51 -1.56
N SER A 25 18.85 -4.88 -0.27
CA SER A 25 19.06 -6.25 0.20
C SER A 25 17.77 -6.81 0.77
N TYR A 26 17.40 -8.04 0.39
CA TYR A 26 16.20 -8.71 0.90
C TYR A 26 16.56 -9.87 1.83
N GLU A 27 16.02 -9.86 3.04
CA GLU A 27 16.20 -10.95 4.02
C GLU A 27 15.36 -12.17 3.64
N ARG A 28 15.91 -13.38 3.82
CA ARG A 28 15.22 -14.63 3.49
C ARG A 28 14.44 -15.11 4.70
N LEU A 29 13.13 -14.95 4.65
CA LEU A 29 12.24 -15.23 5.78
C LEU A 29 11.35 -16.45 5.48
N PRO A 30 10.84 -17.15 6.53
CA PRO A 30 9.87 -18.22 6.35
C PRO A 30 8.61 -17.74 5.62
N PHE A 31 7.91 -18.65 4.93
CA PHE A 31 6.67 -18.34 4.22
C PHE A 31 5.60 -17.70 5.12
N SER A 32 5.54 -18.16 6.38
CA SER A 32 4.63 -17.68 7.42
C SER A 32 5.10 -16.43 8.17
N HIS A 33 6.21 -15.81 7.76
CA HIS A 33 6.72 -14.61 8.42
C HIS A 33 5.68 -13.49 8.38
N PRO A 34 5.42 -12.78 9.49
CA PRO A 34 4.43 -11.71 9.54
C PRO A 34 4.79 -10.57 8.57
N LEU A 35 3.80 -10.05 7.85
CA LEU A 35 3.93 -8.95 6.91
C LEU A 35 3.31 -7.66 7.45
N TYR A 36 2.03 -7.70 7.82
CA TYR A 36 1.31 -6.55 8.38
C TYR A 36 0.22 -6.99 9.36
N ILE A 37 -0.26 -6.02 10.14
CA ILE A 37 -1.43 -6.15 11.03
C ILE A 37 -2.54 -5.27 10.47
N LEU A 38 -3.69 -5.86 10.15
CA LEU A 38 -4.91 -5.13 9.84
C LEU A 38 -5.85 -5.16 11.05
N PHE A 39 -6.33 -3.99 11.44
CA PHE A 39 -7.30 -3.86 12.52
C PHE A 39 -8.71 -3.96 11.95
N SER A 40 -9.50 -4.88 12.49
CA SER A 40 -10.94 -4.91 12.21
C SER A 40 -11.70 -4.18 13.31
N SER A 41 -12.78 -3.50 12.93
CA SER A 41 -13.57 -2.68 13.86
C SER A 41 -14.16 -3.48 15.02
N GLY A 42 -14.48 -4.77 14.81
CA GLY A 42 -15.06 -5.64 15.84
C GLY A 42 -16.46 -5.16 16.29
N THR A 43 -17.42 -6.07 16.43
CA THR A 43 -18.76 -5.70 16.93
C THR A 43 -18.83 -5.59 18.45
N THR A 44 -17.83 -6.09 19.18
CA THR A 44 -17.79 -6.12 20.64
C THR A 44 -16.36 -5.91 21.16
N GLY A 45 -15.97 -4.66 21.43
CA GLY A 45 -14.73 -4.33 22.15
C GLY A 45 -13.61 -3.71 21.30
N VAL A 46 -12.37 -3.83 21.79
CA VAL A 46 -11.16 -3.27 21.16
C VAL A 46 -10.93 -3.88 19.77
N PRO A 47 -10.49 -3.10 18.76
CA PRO A 47 -10.20 -3.62 17.43
C PRO A 47 -9.29 -4.86 17.45
N LYS A 48 -9.64 -5.87 16.65
CA LYS A 48 -8.86 -7.13 16.59
C LYS A 48 -7.68 -6.95 15.65
N CYS A 49 -6.48 -7.28 16.14
CA CYS A 49 -5.25 -7.33 15.37
C CYS A 49 -5.21 -8.61 14.51
N ILE A 50 -5.41 -8.49 13.20
CA ILE A 50 -5.30 -9.62 12.27
C ILE A 50 -3.92 -9.60 11.65
N VAL A 51 -3.11 -10.62 11.96
CA VAL A 51 -1.75 -10.75 11.42
C VAL A 51 -1.81 -11.50 10.09
N HIS A 52 -1.23 -10.90 9.05
CA HIS A 52 -1.08 -11.51 7.74
C HIS A 52 0.36 -11.97 7.52
N SER A 53 0.57 -13.10 6.86
CA SER A 53 1.91 -13.61 6.53
C SER A 53 2.35 -13.17 5.12
N ALA A 54 3.66 -13.00 4.92
CA ALA A 54 4.22 -12.52 3.66
C ALA A 54 3.89 -13.46 2.49
N GLY A 55 4.18 -14.76 2.63
CA GLY A 55 3.92 -15.73 1.58
C GLY A 55 2.43 -15.94 1.32
N GLY A 56 1.63 -16.07 2.38
CA GLY A 56 0.20 -16.30 2.28
C GLY A 56 -0.56 -15.13 1.65
N THR A 57 -0.22 -13.90 2.03
CA THR A 57 -0.80 -12.70 1.42
C THR A 57 -0.41 -12.57 -0.04
N LEU A 58 0.87 -12.71 -0.37
CA LEU A 58 1.36 -12.53 -1.74
C LEU A 58 0.69 -13.51 -2.71
N ILE A 59 0.63 -14.81 -2.37
CA ILE A 59 0.01 -15.81 -3.26
C ILE A 59 -1.49 -15.58 -3.43
N GLN A 60 -2.18 -15.19 -2.35
CA GLN A 60 -3.61 -14.91 -2.40
C GLN A 60 -3.91 -13.69 -3.27
N HIS A 61 -3.15 -12.60 -3.10
CA HIS A 61 -3.33 -11.38 -3.89
C HIS A 61 -3.01 -11.60 -5.36
N VAL A 62 -1.87 -12.21 -5.71
CA VAL A 62 -1.51 -12.47 -7.11
C VAL A 62 -2.52 -13.39 -7.79
N LYS A 63 -3.05 -14.38 -7.07
CA LYS A 63 -4.16 -15.22 -7.55
C LYS A 63 -5.41 -14.38 -7.83
N GLU A 64 -5.82 -13.51 -6.92
CA GLU A 64 -6.98 -12.63 -7.11
C GLU A 64 -6.78 -11.65 -8.26
N GLU A 65 -5.66 -10.95 -8.30
CA GLU A 65 -5.32 -9.98 -9.34
C GLU A 65 -5.29 -10.63 -10.72
N ARG A 66 -4.52 -11.71 -10.91
CA ARG A 66 -4.33 -12.28 -12.24
C ARG A 66 -5.47 -13.18 -12.70
N LEU A 67 -6.12 -13.91 -11.79
CA LEU A 67 -7.15 -14.90 -12.17
C LEU A 67 -8.58 -14.38 -12.02
N HIS A 68 -8.84 -13.52 -11.04
CA HIS A 68 -10.19 -13.03 -10.77
C HIS A 68 -10.43 -11.62 -11.31
N ALA A 69 -9.42 -10.74 -11.24
CA ALA A 69 -9.50 -9.39 -11.79
C ALA A 69 -8.90 -9.27 -13.21
N GLY A 70 -8.16 -10.28 -13.67
CA GLY A 70 -7.58 -10.31 -15.02
C GLY A 70 -6.43 -9.34 -15.24
N LEU A 71 -5.72 -8.95 -14.18
CA LEU A 71 -4.57 -8.04 -14.25
C LEU A 71 -3.40 -8.67 -15.01
N LEU A 72 -2.89 -7.96 -16.00
CA LEU A 72 -1.77 -8.37 -16.86
C LEU A 72 -0.50 -7.56 -16.58
N ASP A 73 0.62 -8.09 -17.03
CA ASP A 73 1.91 -7.38 -17.01
C ASP A 73 1.83 -6.09 -17.85
N GLY A 74 2.31 -4.98 -17.31
CA GLY A 74 2.26 -3.67 -17.96
C GLY A 74 0.94 -2.90 -17.81
N ASP A 75 -0.09 -3.48 -17.18
CA ASP A 75 -1.35 -2.78 -16.92
C ASP A 75 -1.16 -1.58 -15.97
N ARG A 76 -2.07 -0.61 -16.07
CA ARG A 76 -2.13 0.54 -15.15
C ARG A 76 -3.25 0.30 -14.15
N PHE A 77 -2.88 -0.02 -12.93
CA PHE A 77 -3.80 -0.47 -11.90
C PHE A 77 -4.13 0.64 -10.91
N PHE A 78 -5.42 0.98 -10.81
CA PHE A 78 -5.95 1.94 -9.85
C PHE A 78 -7.03 1.30 -8.99
N TYR A 79 -6.94 1.51 -7.68
CA TYR A 79 -8.05 1.29 -6.76
C TYR A 79 -8.15 2.50 -5.84
N PHE A 80 -9.28 3.20 -5.83
CA PHE A 80 -9.49 4.33 -4.93
C PHE A 80 -9.56 3.84 -3.48
N THR A 81 -8.53 4.14 -2.68
CA THR A 81 -8.38 3.62 -1.32
C THR A 81 -7.47 4.51 -0.48
N THR A 82 -7.47 4.30 0.83
CA THR A 82 -6.53 4.94 1.76
C THR A 82 -5.63 3.88 2.39
N CYS A 83 -4.47 4.29 2.93
CA CYS A 83 -3.49 3.38 3.53
C CYS A 83 -4.03 2.55 4.71
N GLY A 84 -5.17 2.94 5.29
CA GLY A 84 -5.80 2.21 6.40
C GLY A 84 -6.68 1.03 5.97
N TRP A 85 -6.99 0.89 4.68
CA TRP A 85 -7.88 -0.16 4.18
C TRP A 85 -7.09 -1.35 3.62
N MET A 86 -7.68 -2.55 3.69
CA MET A 86 -7.05 -3.75 3.11
C MET A 86 -6.81 -3.59 1.60
N MET A 87 -7.67 -2.84 0.90
CA MET A 87 -7.56 -2.61 -0.54
C MET A 87 -6.28 -1.86 -0.93
N TRP A 88 -5.67 -1.09 -0.02
CA TRP A 88 -4.34 -0.51 -0.26
C TRP A 88 -3.25 -1.58 -0.34
N ASN A 89 -3.30 -2.58 0.55
CA ASN A 89 -2.36 -3.71 0.51
C ASN A 89 -2.55 -4.59 -0.74
N TRP A 90 -3.81 -4.73 -1.18
CA TRP A 90 -4.16 -5.39 -2.44
C TRP A 90 -3.61 -4.59 -3.63
N LEU A 91 -3.86 -3.27 -3.70
CA LEU A 91 -3.29 -2.39 -4.73
C LEU A 91 -1.76 -2.49 -4.81
N VAL A 92 -1.06 -2.47 -3.67
CA VAL A 92 0.41 -2.59 -3.62
C VAL A 92 0.91 -3.90 -4.24
N SER A 93 0.13 -4.99 -4.10
CA SER A 93 0.51 -6.31 -4.63
C SER A 93 0.47 -6.39 -6.14
N GLY A 94 -0.18 -5.43 -6.82
CA GLY A 94 -0.14 -5.27 -8.27
C GLY A 94 1.28 -5.15 -8.85
N LEU A 95 2.26 -4.70 -8.04
CA LEU A 95 3.67 -4.71 -8.42
C LEU A 95 4.21 -6.13 -8.67
N ALA A 96 3.78 -7.11 -7.87
CA ALA A 96 4.11 -8.52 -8.09
C ALA A 96 3.44 -9.09 -9.33
N SER A 97 2.33 -8.47 -9.76
CA SER A 97 1.65 -8.75 -11.01
C SER A 97 2.23 -8.00 -12.22
N GLY A 98 3.27 -7.16 -12.05
CA GLY A 98 3.92 -6.41 -13.13
C GLY A 98 3.17 -5.14 -13.56
N ALA A 99 2.17 -4.71 -12.78
CA ALA A 99 1.38 -3.53 -13.08
C ALA A 99 2.06 -2.24 -12.58
N THR A 100 1.76 -1.13 -13.24
CA THR A 100 2.05 0.22 -12.75
C THR A 100 0.92 0.68 -11.85
N LEU A 101 1.23 1.02 -10.60
CA LEU A 101 0.21 1.49 -9.64
C LEU A 101 -0.09 2.97 -9.84
N LEU A 102 -1.38 3.30 -9.85
CA LEU A 102 -1.86 4.67 -9.80
C LEU A 102 -2.29 4.97 -8.36
N LEU A 103 -1.60 5.92 -7.72
CA LEU A 103 -1.88 6.35 -6.35
C LEU A 103 -2.54 7.73 -6.38
N TYR A 104 -3.62 7.88 -5.61
CA TYR A 104 -4.36 9.12 -5.51
C TYR A 104 -4.57 9.48 -4.04
N ASP A 105 -4.13 10.68 -3.66
CA ASP A 105 -4.34 11.26 -2.34
C ASP A 105 -5.23 12.51 -2.48
N GLY A 106 -6.51 12.33 -2.20
CA GLY A 106 -7.50 13.39 -2.36
C GLY A 106 -8.92 12.91 -2.16
N SER A 107 -9.84 13.86 -2.10
CA SER A 107 -11.28 13.58 -2.12
C SER A 107 -11.72 13.30 -3.56
N PRO A 108 -12.49 12.22 -3.81
CA PRO A 108 -13.02 11.94 -5.15
C PRO A 108 -14.04 12.99 -5.60
N PHE A 109 -14.45 13.89 -4.70
CA PHE A 109 -15.38 15.00 -4.95
C PHE A 109 -14.70 16.37 -5.01
N TYR A 110 -13.37 16.44 -4.94
CA TYR A 110 -12.67 17.72 -5.07
C TYR A 110 -12.33 18.03 -6.54
N PRO A 111 -12.50 19.28 -7.01
CA PRO A 111 -13.03 20.45 -6.30
C PRO A 111 -14.57 20.52 -6.27
N ASP A 112 -15.26 19.78 -7.14
CA ASP A 112 -16.71 19.67 -7.19
C ASP A 112 -17.11 18.22 -7.53
N GLY A 113 -18.00 17.63 -6.74
CA GLY A 113 -18.43 16.24 -6.88
C GLY A 113 -19.59 16.03 -7.86
N ASN A 114 -20.17 17.11 -8.39
CA ASN A 114 -21.36 17.08 -9.25
C ASN A 114 -21.17 17.77 -10.62
N ALA A 115 -19.92 18.06 -11.01
CA ALA A 115 -19.63 18.64 -12.32
C ALA A 115 -19.87 17.66 -13.47
#